data_AF-A0A3E0PXN9-F1
#
_entry.id   AF-A0A3E0PXN9-F1
#
_cell.length_a   1.000
_cell.length_b   1.000
_cell.length_c   1.000
_cell.angle_alpha   90.00
_cell.angle_beta   90.00
_cell.angle_gamma   90.00
#
_symmetry.space_group_name_H-M   'P 1'
#
loop_
_entity.id
_entity.type
_entity.pdbx_description
1 polymer ?
#
loop_
_entity_poly.entity_id
_entity_poly.type
_entity_poly.pdbx_seq_one_letter_code
_entity_poly.pdbx_strand_id
1 'polypeptide(L)'
;MGQHVPGPRPDRTFRRLPNLGDRTRRRRLCPRLPLRSEDSADQGRHHQRLAVGPSRHSSIDQVSLELAGSRVPLEVLDLLGDKSVQAGVIDVATDRVETADEVASLIDRVAAHAGVDRVYPSTNCGMVPLSRDLAMAKMVALGAGTALFKG
;
A
#
# COMPACT_ATOMS: atom_id res chain seq x y z
N MET A 1 -20.65 21.07 22.81
CA MET A 1 -20.45 19.60 22.83
C MET A 1 -20.84 19.06 21.45
N GLY A 2 -19.87 18.97 20.54
CA GLY A 2 -20.10 18.40 19.21
C GLY A 2 -20.07 16.88 19.31
N GLN A 3 -21.19 16.23 18.99
CA GLN A 3 -21.27 14.77 18.97
C GLN A 3 -20.35 14.23 17.88
N HIS A 4 -19.30 13.52 18.28
CA HIS A 4 -18.47 12.74 17.39
C HIS A 4 -19.33 11.64 16.78
N VAL A 5 -19.75 11.81 15.53
CA VAL A 5 -20.40 10.75 14.77
C VAL A 5 -19.29 9.82 14.25
N PRO A 6 -19.17 8.58 14.76
CA PRO A 6 -18.17 7.67 14.25
C PRO A 6 -18.46 7.38 12.77
N GLY A 7 -17.47 7.61 11.92
CA GLY A 7 -17.56 7.29 10.49
C GLY A 7 -17.87 5.80 10.25
N PRO A 8 -18.35 5.45 9.04
CA PRO A 8 -18.71 4.06 8.73
C PRO A 8 -17.52 3.14 8.98
N ARG A 9 -17.73 2.15 9.87
CA ARG A 9 -16.71 1.13 10.15
C ARG A 9 -16.47 0.31 8.88
N PRO A 10 -15.21 0.15 8.43
CA PRO A 10 -14.88 -0.56 7.19
C PRO A 10 -15.17 -2.07 7.24
N ASP A 11 -15.58 -2.60 8.38
CA ASP A 11 -15.92 -4.02 8.61
C ASP A 11 -17.31 -4.41 8.06
N ARG A 12 -18.24 -3.45 7.90
CA ARG A 12 -19.63 -3.74 7.49
C ARG A 12 -19.75 -4.29 6.06
N THR A 13 -18.88 -3.85 5.16
CA THR A 13 -18.85 -4.33 3.76
C THR A 13 -18.40 -5.78 3.67
N PHE A 14 -17.41 -6.17 4.48
CA PHE A 14 -16.88 -7.53 4.48
C PHE A 14 -17.72 -8.53 5.29
N ARG A 15 -18.48 -8.08 6.30
CA ARG A 15 -19.37 -8.96 7.10
C ARG A 15 -20.51 -9.61 6.31
N ARG A 16 -20.94 -9.00 5.20
CA ARG A 16 -22.03 -9.52 4.34
C ARG A 16 -21.55 -10.44 3.24
N LEU A 17 -20.24 -10.60 3.08
CA LEU A 17 -19.71 -11.59 2.17
C LEU A 17 -19.97 -12.98 2.78
N PRO A 18 -20.42 -13.97 1.98
CA PRO A 18 -20.53 -15.34 2.47
C PRO A 18 -19.18 -15.81 3.02
N ASN A 19 -19.18 -16.88 3.82
CA ASN A 19 -17.92 -17.48 4.28
C ASN A 19 -17.12 -17.94 3.05
N LEU A 20 -16.15 -17.12 2.63
CA LEU A 20 -15.46 -17.24 1.35
C LEU A 20 -14.30 -18.26 1.37
N GLY A 21 -14.15 -19.04 2.45
CA GLY A 21 -13.02 -19.96 2.62
C GLY A 21 -11.70 -19.20 2.69
N ASP A 22 -10.70 -19.63 1.91
CA ASP A 22 -9.32 -19.12 1.89
C ASP A 22 -9.13 -17.80 1.10
N ARG A 23 -10.15 -16.91 1.07
CA ARG A 23 -10.04 -15.63 0.34
C ARG A 23 -9.54 -14.51 1.24
N THR A 24 -8.45 -13.86 0.83
CA THR A 24 -7.90 -12.66 1.48
C THR A 24 -8.78 -11.43 1.27
N ARG A 25 -9.25 -10.81 2.36
CA ARG A 25 -9.94 -9.51 2.34
C ARG A 25 -8.90 -8.40 2.32
N ARG A 26 -8.67 -7.83 1.14
CA ARG A 26 -7.74 -6.70 0.95
C ARG A 26 -8.45 -5.36 0.94
N ARG A 27 -7.88 -4.37 1.61
CA ARG A 27 -8.27 -2.95 1.47
C ARG A 27 -7.08 -2.14 0.94
N ARG A 28 -7.29 -1.42 -0.17
CA ARG A 28 -6.33 -0.43 -0.66
C ARG A 28 -6.57 0.91 0.03
N LEU A 29 -5.52 1.49 0.56
CA LEU A 29 -5.52 2.85 1.12
C LEU A 29 -4.80 3.77 0.13
N CYS A 30 -5.46 4.01 -1.00
CA CYS A 30 -5.01 4.94 -2.02
C CYS A 30 -5.56 6.34 -1.66
N PRO A 31 -4.72 7.38 -1.48
CA PRO A 31 -5.21 8.73 -1.73
C PRO A 31 -5.59 8.77 -3.19
N ARG A 32 -6.73 9.32 -3.55
CA ARG A 32 -7.19 9.33 -4.95
C ARG A 32 -6.05 9.73 -5.89
N LEU A 33 -5.77 8.88 -6.89
CA LEU A 33 -4.86 9.11 -8.02
C LEU A 33 -4.63 10.62 -8.27
N PRO A 34 -3.44 11.18 -7.97
CA PRO A 34 -3.25 12.60 -8.14
C PRO A 34 -2.97 12.86 -9.62
N LEU A 35 -3.93 13.49 -10.31
CA LEU A 35 -3.58 14.33 -11.45
C LEU A 35 -2.82 15.56 -10.88
N ARG A 36 -1.51 15.38 -10.70
CA ARG A 36 -0.48 16.36 -10.29
C ARG A 36 -0.48 16.88 -8.84
N SER A 37 0.72 16.85 -8.26
CA SER A 37 1.25 17.42 -6.99
C SER A 37 0.47 17.15 -5.70
N GLU A 38 0.99 16.24 -4.87
CA GLU A 38 0.52 16.04 -3.49
C GLU A 38 1.28 16.94 -2.49
N ASP A 39 0.53 17.73 -1.72
CA ASP A 39 1.01 18.55 -0.60
C ASP A 39 1.32 17.72 0.66
N SER A 40 2.26 18.18 1.48
CA SER A 40 2.67 17.60 2.77
C SER A 40 1.50 17.33 3.73
N ALA A 41 0.41 18.10 3.60
CA ALA A 41 -0.80 17.98 4.42
C ALA A 41 -1.62 16.70 4.10
N ASP A 42 -1.53 16.15 2.89
CA ASP A 42 -2.24 14.91 2.54
C ASP A 42 -1.55 13.68 3.15
N GLN A 43 -0.23 13.73 3.24
CA GLN A 43 0.60 12.66 3.81
C GLN A 43 0.35 12.47 5.31
N GLY A 44 0.14 13.55 6.06
CA GLY A 44 -0.30 13.49 7.46
C GLY A 44 -1.67 12.82 7.65
N ARG A 45 -2.57 12.95 6.65
CA ARG A 45 -3.87 12.27 6.67
C ARG A 45 -3.76 10.76 6.44
N HIS A 46 -2.72 10.27 5.74
CA HIS A 46 -2.48 8.83 5.60
C HIS A 46 -2.16 8.15 6.92
N HIS A 47 -1.29 8.77 7.73
CA HIS A 47 -0.95 8.26 9.05
C HIS A 47 -2.20 8.19 9.95
N GLN A 48 -3.05 9.23 9.92
CA GLN A 48 -4.34 9.21 10.62
C GLN A 48 -5.34 8.20 10.04
N ARG A 49 -5.39 8.00 8.71
CA ARG A 49 -6.26 6.98 8.08
C ARG A 49 -5.81 5.55 8.37
N LEU A 50 -4.52 5.30 8.59
CA LEU A 50 -4.01 4.01 9.04
C LEU A 50 -4.39 3.77 10.51
N ALA A 51 -4.30 4.81 11.35
CA ALA A 51 -4.77 4.76 12.73
C ALA A 51 -6.31 4.55 12.85
N VAL A 52 -7.10 5.08 11.91
CA VAL A 52 -8.58 5.05 11.96
C VAL A 52 -9.22 3.98 11.02
N GLY A 53 -8.49 3.49 10.02
CA GLY A 53 -9.00 2.69 8.91
C GLY A 53 -8.87 1.18 9.10
N PRO A 54 -7.85 0.52 8.54
CA PRO A 54 -7.56 -0.88 8.83
C PRO A 54 -6.68 -0.97 10.07
N SER A 55 -7.22 -0.60 11.22
CA SER A 55 -6.56 -0.86 12.49
C SER A 55 -6.44 -2.38 12.71
N ARG A 56 -5.53 -2.81 13.61
CA ARG A 56 -5.39 -4.21 14.07
C ARG A 56 -6.75 -4.91 14.30
N HIS A 57 -7.74 -4.17 14.78
CA HIS A 57 -9.07 -4.63 15.16
C HIS A 57 -10.06 -4.84 14.00
N SER A 58 -9.70 -4.47 12.77
CA SER A 58 -10.55 -4.68 11.59
C SER A 58 -10.42 -6.12 11.05
N SER A 59 -11.49 -6.65 10.45
CA SER A 59 -11.51 -7.98 9.81
C SER A 59 -10.79 -8.04 8.45
N ILE A 60 -9.97 -7.03 8.12
CA ILE A 60 -9.18 -6.98 6.89
C ILE A 60 -7.91 -7.81 7.08
N ASP A 61 -7.58 -8.63 6.11
CA ASP A 61 -6.43 -9.54 6.18
C ASP A 61 -5.18 -8.90 5.57
N GLN A 62 -5.35 -8.08 4.53
CA GLN A 62 -4.25 -7.41 3.81
C GLN A 62 -4.55 -5.92 3.58
N VAL A 63 -3.52 -5.08 3.74
CA VAL A 63 -3.58 -3.65 3.43
C VAL A 63 -2.66 -3.33 2.26
N SER A 64 -3.17 -2.61 1.25
CA SER A 64 -2.34 -2.11 0.15
C SER A 64 -2.00 -0.64 0.36
N LEU A 65 -0.71 -0.32 0.27
CA LEU A 65 -0.12 0.99 0.58
C LEU A 65 0.74 1.51 -0.55
N GLU A 66 0.83 2.83 -0.64
CA GLU A 66 1.67 3.56 -1.59
C GLU A 66 2.93 4.03 -0.88
N LEU A 67 4.10 3.50 -1.28
CA LEU A 67 5.36 3.69 -0.55
C LEU A 67 6.46 4.27 -1.44
N ALA A 68 6.52 3.91 -2.72
CA ALA A 68 7.43 4.54 -3.66
C ALA A 68 7.05 6.02 -3.83
N GLY A 69 8.04 6.91 -3.70
CA GLY A 69 7.82 8.37 -3.74
C GLY A 69 7.05 8.94 -2.54
N SER A 70 6.62 8.10 -1.60
CA SER A 70 5.88 8.52 -0.41
C SER A 70 6.84 9.13 0.62
N ARG A 71 6.39 10.19 1.32
CA ARG A 71 7.09 10.71 2.51
C ARG A 71 6.46 10.22 3.81
N VAL A 72 5.51 9.31 3.74
CA VAL A 72 4.94 8.68 4.94
C VAL A 72 6.01 7.78 5.57
N PRO A 73 6.31 7.94 6.88
CA PRO A 73 7.27 7.08 7.57
C PRO A 73 6.84 5.60 7.53
N LEU A 74 7.80 4.70 7.29
CA LEU A 74 7.52 3.25 7.24
C LEU A 74 7.13 2.67 8.61
N GLU A 75 7.47 3.35 9.71
CA GLU A 75 7.04 3.00 11.07
C GLU A 75 5.51 2.86 11.21
N VAL A 76 4.74 3.50 10.32
CA VAL A 76 3.27 3.34 10.29
C VAL A 76 2.84 1.90 10.01
N LEU A 77 3.71 1.08 9.39
CA LEU A 77 3.47 -0.34 9.12
C LEU A 77 3.35 -1.15 10.43
N ASP A 78 4.01 -0.72 11.50
CA ASP A 78 3.98 -1.40 12.80
C ASP A 78 2.56 -1.38 13.42
N LEU A 79 1.74 -0.40 13.02
CA LEU A 79 0.34 -0.27 13.44
C LEU A 79 -0.59 -1.31 12.80
N LEU A 80 -0.15 -1.97 11.73
CA LEU A 80 -0.96 -2.96 10.99
C LEU A 80 -1.02 -4.31 11.69
N GLY A 81 -0.04 -4.60 12.56
CA GLY A 81 0.06 -5.86 13.27
C GLY A 81 0.23 -7.06 12.37
N ASP A 82 -0.68 -8.02 12.45
CA ASP A 82 -0.53 -9.32 11.77
C ASP A 82 -1.06 -9.34 10.34
N LYS A 83 -1.46 -8.17 9.82
CA LYS A 83 -1.96 -8.02 8.46
C LYS A 83 -0.80 -8.09 7.48
N SER A 84 -1.04 -8.70 6.33
CA SER A 84 -0.08 -8.62 5.22
C SER A 84 -0.13 -7.25 4.55
N VAL A 85 0.99 -6.86 3.96
CA VAL A 85 1.19 -5.57 3.30
C VAL A 85 1.40 -5.80 1.82
N GLN A 86 0.48 -5.32 1.01
CA GLN A 86 0.71 -5.13 -0.42
C GLN A 86 1.43 -3.79 -0.61
N ALA A 87 2.75 -3.86 -0.73
CA ALA A 87 3.66 -2.73 -0.73
C ALA A 87 3.77 -2.12 -2.14
N GLY A 88 3.30 -0.90 -2.33
CA GLY A 88 3.49 -0.15 -3.58
C GLY A 88 4.92 0.35 -3.67
N VAL A 89 5.76 -0.37 -4.43
CA VAL A 89 7.19 -0.08 -4.61
C VAL A 89 7.51 0.48 -6.00
N ILE A 90 6.48 0.70 -6.81
CA ILE A 90 6.53 1.39 -8.11
C ILE A 90 5.65 2.62 -8.02
N ASP A 91 6.21 3.78 -8.33
CA ASP A 91 5.51 5.04 -8.43
C ASP A 91 4.90 5.19 -9.83
N VAL A 92 3.58 5.18 -9.90
CA VAL A 92 2.82 5.29 -11.16
C VAL A 92 2.40 6.73 -11.47
N ALA A 93 2.77 7.70 -10.63
CA ALA A 93 2.51 9.13 -10.85
C ALA A 93 3.66 9.82 -11.63
N THR A 94 4.69 9.06 -12.02
CA THR A 94 5.86 9.55 -12.75
C THR A 94 6.23 8.62 -13.91
N ASP A 95 6.81 9.22 -14.95
CA ASP A 95 7.34 8.51 -16.12
C ASP A 95 8.73 7.91 -15.89
N ARG A 96 9.38 8.22 -14.76
CA ARG A 96 10.68 7.63 -14.39
C ARG A 96 10.48 6.15 -14.05
N VAL A 97 11.21 5.26 -14.71
CA VAL A 97 11.25 3.83 -14.36
C VAL A 97 12.23 3.62 -13.20
N GLU A 98 11.78 2.91 -12.17
CA GLU A 98 12.57 2.52 -11.03
C GLU A 98 13.67 1.52 -11.42
N THR A 99 14.81 1.58 -10.73
CA THR A 99 15.84 0.55 -10.88
C THR A 99 15.50 -0.68 -10.04
N ALA A 100 16.06 -1.83 -10.39
CA ALA A 100 15.88 -3.06 -9.61
C ALA A 100 16.39 -2.91 -8.17
N ASP A 101 17.51 -2.21 -7.96
CA ASP A 101 18.08 -1.94 -6.63
C ASP A 101 17.19 -0.99 -5.80
N GLU A 102 16.59 0.03 -6.41
CA GLU A 102 15.62 0.90 -5.73
C GLU A 102 14.41 0.11 -5.23
N VAL A 103 13.89 -0.78 -6.08
CA VAL A 103 12.77 -1.66 -5.73
C VAL A 103 13.16 -2.61 -4.61
N ALA A 104 14.28 -3.33 -4.74
CA ALA A 104 14.75 -4.28 -3.73
C ALA A 104 14.99 -3.59 -2.37
N SER A 105 15.66 -2.44 -2.37
CA SER A 105 15.94 -1.67 -1.16
C SER A 105 14.66 -1.21 -0.45
N LEU A 106 13.63 -0.81 -1.21
CA LEU A 106 12.35 -0.46 -0.61
C LEU A 106 11.62 -1.68 -0.06
N ILE A 107 11.68 -2.83 -0.74
CA ILE A 107 11.13 -4.10 -0.21
C ILE A 107 11.82 -4.46 1.10
N ASP A 108 13.15 -4.41 1.19
CA ASP A 108 13.92 -4.66 2.42
C ASP A 108 13.44 -3.79 3.58
N ARG A 109 13.34 -2.48 3.34
CA ARG A 109 12.90 -1.52 4.35
C ARG A 109 11.47 -1.79 4.82
N VAL A 110 10.58 -2.19 3.91
CA VAL A 110 9.20 -2.56 4.27
C VAL A 110 9.18 -3.87 5.07
N ALA A 111 9.97 -4.86 4.66
CA ALA A 111 10.08 -6.15 5.34
C ALA A 111 10.66 -6.02 6.75
N ALA A 112 11.55 -5.05 6.99
CA ALA A 112 12.06 -4.76 8.33
C ALA A 112 10.96 -4.38 9.35
N HIS A 113 9.86 -3.78 8.89
CA HIS A 113 8.71 -3.43 9.74
C HIS A 113 7.60 -4.49 9.69
N ALA A 114 7.23 -4.92 8.48
CA ALA A 114 6.09 -5.80 8.27
C ALA A 114 6.44 -7.29 8.41
N GLY A 115 7.71 -7.69 8.39
CA GLY A 115 8.15 -9.09 8.33
C GLY A 115 8.07 -9.65 6.91
N VAL A 116 9.12 -10.36 6.49
CA VAL A 116 9.33 -10.86 5.11
C VAL A 116 8.13 -11.64 4.58
N ASP A 117 7.60 -12.59 5.35
CA ASP A 117 6.50 -13.48 4.94
C ASP A 117 5.15 -12.76 4.73
N ARG A 118 5.08 -11.47 5.09
CA ARG A 118 3.85 -10.67 5.02
C ARG A 118 3.92 -9.58 3.97
N VAL A 119 5.04 -9.43 3.24
CA VAL A 119 5.22 -8.40 2.22
C VAL A 119 4.92 -8.92 0.82
N TYR A 120 4.07 -8.20 0.11
CA TYR A 120 3.71 -8.46 -1.29
C TYR A 120 4.07 -7.24 -2.13
N PRO A 121 5.22 -7.22 -2.81
CA PRO A 121 5.62 -6.12 -3.69
C PRO A 121 4.60 -5.88 -4.80
N SER A 122 4.32 -4.61 -5.10
CA SER A 122 3.27 -4.19 -6.04
C SER A 122 3.47 -2.75 -6.53
N THR A 123 2.51 -2.22 -7.28
CA THR A 123 2.45 -0.82 -7.71
C THR A 123 1.63 0.05 -6.74
N ASN A 124 2.00 1.33 -6.61
CA ASN A 124 1.25 2.31 -5.81
C ASN A 124 -0.23 2.36 -6.20
N CYS A 125 -0.55 2.37 -7.50
CA CYS A 125 -1.92 2.34 -8.00
C CYS A 125 -2.03 1.55 -9.31
N GLY A 126 -3.21 1.54 -9.91
CA GLY A 126 -3.40 1.01 -11.26
C GLY A 126 -2.66 1.85 -12.29
N MET A 127 -2.24 1.22 -13.40
CA MET A 127 -1.43 1.86 -14.45
C MET A 127 -2.26 2.29 -15.68
N VAL A 128 -3.60 2.37 -15.55
CA VAL A 128 -4.50 2.77 -16.65
C VAL A 128 -4.06 4.07 -17.36
N PRO A 129 -3.53 5.10 -16.67
CA PRO A 129 -3.11 6.34 -17.33
C PRO A 129 -1.77 6.24 -18.09
N LEU A 130 -0.96 5.20 -17.87
CA LEU A 130 0.38 5.08 -18.44
C LEU A 130 0.32 4.50 -19.86
N SER A 131 1.32 4.83 -20.68
CA SER A 131 1.54 4.11 -21.93
C SER A 131 1.87 2.64 -21.64
N ARG A 132 1.54 1.74 -22.58
CA ARG A 132 1.80 0.31 -22.42
C ARG A 132 3.29 0.03 -22.21
N ASP A 133 4.17 0.69 -22.95
CA ASP A 133 5.61 0.46 -22.88
C ASP A 133 6.17 0.90 -21.52
N LEU A 134 5.72 2.05 -21.01
CA LEU A 134 6.11 2.52 -19.69
C LEU A 134 5.60 1.59 -18.57
N ALA A 135 4.33 1.17 -18.66
CA ALA A 135 3.77 0.21 -17.70
C ALA A 135 4.56 -1.11 -17.72
N MET A 136 4.92 -1.62 -18.90
CA MET A 136 5.74 -2.84 -19.03
C MET A 136 7.13 -2.65 -18.44
N ALA A 137 7.80 -1.53 -18.71
CA ALA A 137 9.12 -1.24 -18.14
C ALA A 137 9.09 -1.22 -16.60
N LYS A 138 8.08 -0.59 -16.01
CA LYS A 138 7.86 -0.58 -14.56
C LYS A 138 7.56 -1.96 -13.98
N MET A 139 6.82 -2.80 -14.70
CA MET A 139 6.59 -4.20 -14.29
C MET A 139 7.85 -5.05 -14.36
N VAL A 140 8.72 -4.82 -15.37
CA VAL A 140 10.04 -5.46 -15.45
C VAL A 140 10.90 -5.05 -14.26
N ALA A 141 10.93 -3.76 -13.91
CA ALA A 141 11.64 -3.26 -12.73
C ALA A 141 11.14 -3.91 -11.43
N LEU A 142 9.82 -4.01 -11.26
CA LEU A 142 9.21 -4.69 -10.11
C LEU A 142 9.66 -6.15 -10.01
N GLY A 143 9.59 -6.89 -11.11
CA GLY A 143 10.01 -8.30 -11.15
C GLY A 143 11.50 -8.47 -10.86
N ALA A 144 12.35 -7.64 -11.48
CA ALA A 144 13.80 -7.67 -11.28
C ALA A 144 14.17 -7.33 -9.84
N GLY A 145 13.60 -6.27 -9.26
CA GLY A 145 13.88 -5.89 -7.87
C GLY A 145 13.39 -6.93 -6.86
N THR A 146 12.23 -7.56 -7.12
CA THR A 146 11.75 -8.66 -6.27
C THR A 146 12.68 -9.88 -6.34
N ALA A 147 13.29 -10.17 -7.50
CA ALA A 147 14.27 -11.25 -7.63
C ALA A 147 15.62 -10.94 -6.95
N LEU A 148 15.97 -9.66 -6.77
CA LEU A 148 17.16 -9.24 -6.05
C LEU A 148 16.97 -9.25 -4.53
N PHE A 149 15.74 -9.09 -4.05
CA PHE A 149 15.40 -9.14 -2.64
C PHE A 149 15.75 -10.52 -2.05
N LYS A 150 16.53 -10.55 -0.96
CA LYS A 150 17.07 -11.79 -0.39
C LYS A 150 16.39 -12.26 0.89
N GLY A 151 15.56 -11.44 1.53
CA GLY A 151 14.80 -11.79 2.75
C GLY A 151 15.69 -11.92 3.97
#